data_AF-A0A1Q3CSQ6-F1
#
_entry.id   AF-A0A1Q3CSQ6-F1
#
_cell.length_a   1.000
_cell.length_b   1.000
_cell.length_c   1.000
_cell.angle_alpha   90.00
_cell.angle_beta   90.00
_cell.angle_gamma   90.00
#
_symmetry.space_group_name_H-M   'P 1'
#
loop_
_entity.id
_entity.type
_entity.pdbx_description
1 polymer ?
#
loop_
_entity_poly.entity_id
_entity_poly.type
_entity_poly.pdbx_seq_one_letter_code
_entity_poly.pdbx_strand_id
1 'polypeptide(L)'
;MAGTDAAPARLEGKFAAMLVCWLLGNGCLFAWNSMLTIEDYYTYLFPRYHSSRVLTLVYQPFVFTTTAIFTYNEAKINTRRRNIFGYLLFFISTLLVLVLDLATSGKGGLGTFIGICALSAVFGVADGNVEGGMIGDLSFMQPEFLQSFLAGFAASGVLTSALRLITKAAFENSKDGLRKGAILFLAITCLFELLCLLLYAYVFPKLPIVKYYRSKAASEGSKTVSADLAAGGIQTVSQQEAKIDPKQLERLSTKELLLQNIDYAIDMFLIYVLTLSIFPGFLYEDTGKHSLGSWYSLVLVAMYNSWDLIGRYIPLIKVIKLESRKGLTIAILSRFLFVPAFYFTAKYGDQGWMIALTSILGLSNGYLTVCVFTSAPKGYKGPEQNALGNVLVLFLLGGIFSGSILDWLWLIGQGW
;
A
#
# COMPACT_ATOMS: atom_id res chain seq x y z
N MET A 1 -9.55 43.18 18.27
CA MET A 1 -9.63 42.88 16.82
C MET A 1 -9.73 41.38 16.66
N ALA A 2 -10.91 40.89 16.29
CA ALA A 2 -11.20 39.49 16.05
C ALA A 2 -10.57 39.07 14.71
N GLY A 3 -9.51 38.26 14.78
CA GLY A 3 -8.85 37.67 13.62
C GLY A 3 -9.55 36.37 13.23
N THR A 4 -10.55 36.49 12.36
CA THR A 4 -11.03 35.48 11.38
C THR A 4 -10.67 34.00 11.63
N ASP A 5 -11.50 33.28 12.37
CA ASP A 5 -11.70 31.82 12.28
C ASP A 5 -12.47 31.44 11.00
N ALA A 6 -12.07 31.99 9.86
CA ALA A 6 -12.61 31.57 8.58
C ALA A 6 -11.76 30.40 8.08
N ALA A 7 -12.35 29.21 7.94
CA ALA A 7 -11.78 28.15 7.13
C ALA A 7 -11.33 28.76 5.79
N PRO A 8 -10.11 28.48 5.30
CA PRO A 8 -9.57 29.18 4.15
C PRO A 8 -10.55 29.08 2.99
N ALA A 9 -11.04 30.24 2.51
CA ALA A 9 -12.05 30.36 1.48
C ALA A 9 -11.60 29.85 0.09
N ARG A 10 -10.42 29.21 -0.01
CA ARG A 10 -9.97 28.56 -1.23
C ARG A 10 -9.25 27.25 -0.94
N LEU A 11 -9.65 26.24 -1.71
CA LEU A 11 -9.02 24.94 -1.93
C LEU A 11 -7.62 25.06 -2.58
N GLU A 12 -6.84 26.09 -2.23
CA GLU A 12 -5.54 26.38 -2.82
C GLU A 12 -4.56 25.23 -2.54
N GLY A 13 -4.06 24.63 -3.62
CA GLY A 13 -3.20 23.47 -3.55
C GLY A 13 -3.91 22.12 -3.36
N LYS A 14 -5.26 22.04 -3.40
CA LYS A 14 -5.98 20.74 -3.31
C LYS A 14 -5.54 19.76 -4.39
N PHE A 15 -5.56 20.17 -5.65
CA PHE A 15 -5.16 19.29 -6.76
C PHE A 15 -3.67 18.90 -6.68
N ALA A 16 -2.81 19.83 -6.29
CA ALA A 16 -1.39 19.55 -6.06
C ALA A 16 -1.20 18.54 -4.91
N ALA A 17 -1.95 18.68 -3.81
CA ALA A 17 -1.94 17.72 -2.71
C ALA A 17 -2.43 16.35 -3.16
N MET A 18 -3.53 16.27 -3.92
CA MET A 18 -4.03 15.01 -4.47
C MET A 18 -2.99 14.32 -5.37
N LEU A 19 -2.35 15.06 -6.27
CA LEU A 19 -1.30 14.54 -7.14
C LEU A 19 -0.09 14.03 -6.34
N VAL A 20 0.37 14.82 -5.36
CA VAL A 20 1.48 14.40 -4.49
C VAL A 20 1.09 13.17 -3.67
N CYS A 21 -0.12 13.11 -3.10
CA CYS A 21 -0.62 11.92 -2.42
C CYS A 21 -0.64 10.70 -3.33
N TRP A 22 -1.06 10.86 -4.59
CA TRP A 22 -1.07 9.76 -5.57
C TRP A 22 0.35 9.25 -5.85
N LEU A 23 1.31 10.15 -6.08
CA LEU A 23 2.71 9.79 -6.32
C LEU A 23 3.34 9.11 -5.10
N LEU A 24 3.12 9.64 -3.90
CA LEU A 24 3.58 9.07 -2.64
C LEU A 24 2.97 7.69 -2.38
N GLY A 25 1.67 7.52 -2.66
CA GLY A 25 1.01 6.23 -2.58
C GLY A 25 1.63 5.21 -3.52
N ASN A 26 1.93 5.63 -4.76
CA ASN A 26 2.62 4.79 -5.72
C ASN A 26 3.98 4.31 -5.18
N GLY A 27 4.81 5.22 -4.66
CA GLY A 27 6.15 4.89 -4.13
C GLY A 27 6.13 3.96 -2.92
N CYS A 28 5.04 3.92 -2.15
CA CYS A 28 4.93 2.99 -1.03
C CYS A 28 4.99 1.51 -1.47
N LEU A 29 4.47 1.19 -2.66
CA LEU A 29 4.42 -0.19 -3.16
C LEU A 29 5.21 -0.40 -4.44
N PHE A 30 5.65 0.66 -5.13
CA PHE A 30 6.32 0.53 -6.43
C PHE A 30 7.65 -0.22 -6.32
N ALA A 31 8.46 0.06 -5.30
CA ALA A 31 9.69 -0.68 -5.03
C ALA A 31 9.45 -2.17 -4.81
N TRP A 32 8.53 -2.52 -3.91
CA TRP A 32 8.19 -3.91 -3.59
C TRP A 32 7.59 -4.65 -4.80
N ASN A 33 6.61 -4.04 -5.47
CA ASN A 33 5.97 -4.61 -6.65
C ASN A 33 6.98 -4.81 -7.78
N SER A 34 7.95 -3.90 -7.95
CA SER A 34 8.98 -4.05 -8.98
C SER A 34 9.89 -5.23 -8.69
N MET A 35 10.24 -5.47 -7.42
CA MET A 35 11.01 -6.64 -7.01
C MET A 35 10.26 -7.95 -7.28
N LEU A 36 8.96 -8.03 -6.97
CA LEU A 36 8.16 -9.23 -7.27
C LEU A 36 7.95 -9.44 -8.77
N THR A 37 7.83 -8.36 -9.54
CA THR A 37 7.46 -8.43 -10.96
C THR A 37 8.61 -8.91 -11.86
N ILE A 38 9.86 -8.78 -11.43
CA ILE A 38 11.05 -9.33 -12.13
C ILE A 38 11.37 -10.77 -11.73
N GLU A 39 10.36 -11.54 -11.31
CA GLU A 39 10.50 -12.92 -10.85
C GLU A 39 11.24 -13.82 -11.84
N ASP A 40 10.98 -13.69 -13.13
CA ASP A 40 11.64 -14.50 -14.16
C ASP A 40 13.17 -14.31 -14.20
N TYR A 41 13.63 -13.08 -13.92
CA TYR A 41 15.05 -12.81 -13.75
C TYR A 41 15.59 -13.51 -12.50
N TYR A 42 14.85 -13.49 -11.39
CA TYR A 42 15.25 -14.20 -10.18
C TYR A 42 15.19 -15.72 -10.33
N THR A 43 14.21 -16.29 -11.03
CA THR A 43 14.15 -17.73 -11.32
C THR A 43 15.33 -18.15 -12.20
N TYR A 44 15.75 -17.30 -13.15
CA TYR A 44 16.96 -17.53 -13.94
C TYR A 44 18.23 -17.51 -13.07
N LEU A 45 18.36 -16.55 -12.16
CA LEU A 45 19.53 -16.44 -11.27
C LEU A 45 19.56 -17.50 -10.15
N PHE A 46 18.39 -17.93 -9.68
CA PHE A 46 18.21 -18.73 -8.48
C PHE A 46 17.28 -19.93 -8.74
N PRO A 47 17.62 -20.84 -9.67
CA PRO A 47 16.72 -21.93 -10.10
C PRO A 47 16.37 -22.92 -8.99
N ARG A 48 17.14 -22.95 -7.89
CA ARG A 48 16.90 -23.82 -6.73
C ARG A 48 16.00 -23.20 -5.66
N TYR A 49 15.59 -21.95 -5.81
CA TYR A 49 14.83 -21.21 -4.80
C TYR A 49 13.55 -20.64 -5.40
N HIS A 50 12.42 -20.79 -4.70
CA HIS A 50 11.17 -20.10 -5.03
C HIS A 50 11.28 -18.63 -4.61
N SER A 51 11.99 -17.83 -5.40
CA SER A 51 12.41 -16.47 -5.04
C SER A 51 11.23 -15.58 -4.63
N SER A 52 10.16 -15.50 -5.42
CA SER A 52 8.97 -14.71 -5.09
C SER A 52 8.41 -15.04 -3.70
N ARG A 53 8.17 -16.33 -3.43
CA ARG A 53 7.63 -16.82 -2.15
C ARG A 53 8.55 -16.52 -0.97
N VAL A 54 9.84 -16.79 -1.11
CA VAL A 54 10.81 -16.55 -0.04
C VAL A 54 10.92 -15.05 0.27
N LEU A 55 10.98 -14.20 -0.77
CA LEU A 55 11.05 -12.75 -0.58
C LEU A 55 9.82 -12.23 0.14
N THR A 56 8.60 -12.70 -0.20
CA THR A 56 7.36 -12.35 0.51
C THR A 56 7.38 -12.80 1.96
N LEU A 57 7.83 -14.02 2.25
CA LEU A 57 7.95 -14.54 3.62
C LEU A 57 8.96 -13.75 4.46
N VAL A 58 9.99 -13.16 3.83
CA VAL A 58 10.94 -12.28 4.51
C VAL A 58 10.37 -10.87 4.67
N TYR A 59 9.68 -10.33 3.68
CA TYR A 59 9.11 -8.98 3.72
C TYR A 59 8.03 -8.84 4.81
N GLN A 60 7.08 -9.78 4.83
CA GLN A 60 5.82 -9.64 5.54
C GLN A 60 5.96 -9.53 7.08
N PRO A 61 6.82 -10.31 7.76
CA PRO A 61 7.03 -10.16 9.20
C PRO A 61 7.61 -8.79 9.57
N PHE A 62 8.51 -8.25 8.75
CA PHE A 62 9.16 -6.96 9.02
C PHE A 62 8.20 -5.79 8.84
N VAL A 63 7.38 -5.78 7.79
CA VAL A 63 6.35 -4.74 7.61
C VAL A 63 5.31 -4.80 8.72
N PHE A 64 4.82 -6.00 9.06
CA PHE A 64 3.83 -6.17 10.12
C PHE A 64 4.37 -5.74 11.49
N THR A 65 5.58 -6.19 11.85
CA THR A 65 6.21 -5.86 13.14
C THR A 65 6.50 -4.36 13.25
N THR A 66 7.04 -3.77 12.19
CA THR A 66 7.33 -2.33 12.14
C THR A 66 6.05 -1.52 12.31
N THR A 67 4.99 -1.83 11.54
CA THR A 67 3.70 -1.17 11.68
C THR A 67 3.09 -1.37 13.08
N ALA A 68 3.19 -2.56 13.67
CA ALA A 68 2.67 -2.82 15.00
C ALA A 68 3.35 -1.95 16.07
N ILE A 69 4.68 -1.83 16.02
CA ILE A 69 5.47 -0.97 16.91
C ILE A 69 5.05 0.49 16.76
N PHE A 70 4.91 0.99 15.52
CA PHE A 70 4.51 2.36 15.27
C PHE A 70 3.05 2.63 15.66
N THR A 71 2.14 1.67 15.46
CA THR A 71 0.73 1.80 15.83
C THR A 71 0.56 1.85 17.36
N TYR A 72 1.31 1.01 18.09
CA TYR A 72 1.28 1.02 19.56
C TYR A 72 1.83 2.33 20.14
N ASN A 73 2.89 2.87 19.55
CA ASN A 73 3.56 4.07 20.02
C ASN A 73 3.13 5.36 19.30
N GLU A 74 2.07 5.31 18.47
CA GLU A 74 1.72 6.34 17.48
C GLU A 74 1.71 7.75 18.07
N ALA A 75 1.08 7.92 19.24
CA ALA A 75 0.89 9.23 19.87
C ALA A 75 2.20 9.94 20.26
N LYS A 76 3.32 9.20 20.35
CA LYS A 76 4.64 9.71 20.75
C LYS A 76 5.58 9.89 19.56
N ILE A 77 5.23 9.38 18.39
CA ILE A 77 6.13 9.31 17.24
C ILE A 77 5.95 10.53 16.36
N ASN A 78 7.08 11.00 15.85
CA ASN A 78 7.10 12.06 14.86
C ASN A 78 6.81 11.47 13.45
N THR A 79 5.63 11.73 12.90
CA THR A 79 5.22 11.19 11.60
C THR A 79 6.16 11.60 10.48
N ARG A 80 6.65 12.84 10.49
CA ARG A 80 7.62 13.33 9.50
C ARG A 80 8.88 12.48 9.45
N ARG A 81 9.50 12.23 10.61
CA ARG A 81 10.74 11.44 10.70
C ARG A 81 10.50 10.01 10.23
N ARG A 82 9.38 9.41 10.65
CA ARG A 82 8.95 8.06 10.23
C ARG A 82 8.85 7.97 8.70
N ASN A 83 8.11 8.87 8.06
CA ASN A 83 7.89 8.82 6.61
C ASN A 83 9.15 9.16 5.80
N ILE A 84 9.94 10.17 6.21
CA ILE A 84 11.23 10.47 5.54
C ILE A 84 12.17 9.28 5.63
N PHE A 85 12.28 8.65 6.80
CA PHE A 85 13.10 7.47 7.00
C PHE A 85 12.64 6.31 6.12
N GLY A 86 11.32 6.05 6.06
CA GLY A 86 10.75 5.03 5.19
C GLY A 86 11.04 5.25 3.70
N TYR A 87 10.74 6.43 3.14
CA TYR A 87 11.07 6.73 1.73
C TYR A 87 12.58 6.71 1.45
N LEU A 88 13.41 7.14 2.41
CA LEU A 88 14.86 7.03 2.28
C LEU A 88 15.32 5.56 2.22
N LEU A 89 14.74 4.69 3.06
CA LEU A 89 15.00 3.25 3.01
C LEU A 89 14.53 2.64 1.70
N PHE A 90 13.36 3.02 1.16
CA PHE A 90 12.92 2.56 -0.16
C PHE A 90 13.93 2.93 -1.26
N PHE A 91 14.38 4.18 -1.28
CA PHE A 91 15.38 4.67 -2.24
C PHE A 91 16.72 3.94 -2.12
N ILE A 92 17.30 3.90 -0.91
CA ILE A 92 18.59 3.25 -0.67
C ILE A 92 18.51 1.76 -0.98
N SER A 93 17.45 1.06 -0.56
CA SER A 93 17.32 -0.38 -0.77
C SER A 93 17.20 -0.70 -2.25
N THR A 94 16.40 0.06 -3.00
CA THR A 94 16.27 -0.12 -4.47
C THR A 94 17.60 0.14 -5.18
N LEU A 95 18.34 1.17 -4.76
CA LEU A 95 19.68 1.45 -5.26
C LEU A 95 20.65 0.30 -4.94
N LEU A 96 20.57 -0.28 -3.74
CA LEU A 96 21.41 -1.41 -3.36
C LEU A 96 21.07 -2.69 -4.13
N VAL A 97 19.81 -2.92 -4.51
CA VAL A 97 19.46 -4.05 -5.41
C VAL A 97 20.16 -3.87 -6.76
N LEU A 98 20.14 -2.66 -7.33
CA LEU A 98 20.87 -2.35 -8.58
C LEU A 98 22.38 -2.55 -8.43
N VAL A 99 22.97 -2.02 -7.34
CA VAL A 99 24.41 -2.15 -7.07
C VAL A 99 24.78 -3.62 -6.90
N LEU A 100 23.96 -4.42 -6.21
CA LEU A 100 24.20 -5.85 -6.03
C LEU A 100 24.19 -6.59 -7.36
N ASP A 101 23.24 -6.31 -8.26
CA ASP A 101 23.23 -6.88 -9.61
C ASP A 101 24.50 -6.52 -10.39
N LEU A 102 24.87 -5.24 -10.39
CA LEU A 102 26.04 -4.74 -11.12
C LEU A 102 27.34 -5.33 -10.57
N ALA A 103 27.51 -5.34 -9.24
CA ALA A 103 28.70 -5.85 -8.55
C ALA A 103 28.87 -7.36 -8.75
N THR A 104 27.77 -8.11 -8.79
CA THR A 104 27.80 -9.55 -9.05
C THR A 104 27.86 -9.87 -10.54
N SER A 105 27.77 -8.86 -11.42
CA SER A 105 27.64 -9.03 -12.87
C SER A 105 26.45 -9.93 -13.25
N GLY A 106 25.35 -9.87 -12.49
CA GLY A 106 24.20 -10.75 -12.66
C GLY A 106 24.53 -12.23 -12.43
N LYS A 107 25.57 -12.53 -11.63
CA LYS A 107 25.84 -13.89 -11.19
C LYS A 107 24.96 -14.18 -9.99
N GLY A 108 24.14 -15.22 -10.11
CA GLY A 108 23.36 -15.76 -9.01
C GLY A 108 24.25 -16.40 -7.94
N GLY A 109 23.66 -17.24 -7.11
CA GLY A 109 24.34 -17.94 -6.02
C GLY A 109 23.86 -17.52 -4.63
N LEU A 110 24.32 -18.26 -3.62
CA LEU A 110 23.80 -18.13 -2.26
C LEU A 110 24.02 -16.73 -1.67
N GLY A 111 25.19 -16.13 -1.87
CA GLY A 111 25.50 -14.79 -1.36
C GLY A 111 24.59 -13.71 -1.95
N THR A 112 24.39 -13.71 -3.27
CA THR A 112 23.48 -12.77 -3.96
C THR A 112 22.05 -12.96 -3.50
N PHE A 113 21.60 -14.22 -3.34
CA PHE A 113 20.26 -14.53 -2.85
C PHE A 113 20.03 -14.02 -1.41
N ILE A 114 20.97 -14.27 -0.49
CA ILE A 114 20.92 -13.74 0.88
C ILE A 114 20.88 -12.22 0.87
N GLY A 115 21.66 -11.57 -0.01
CA GLY A 115 21.64 -10.12 -0.18
C GLY A 115 20.27 -9.58 -0.58
N ILE A 116 19.59 -10.21 -1.55
CA ILE A 116 18.24 -9.81 -1.98
C ILE A 116 17.23 -10.06 -0.86
N CYS A 117 17.32 -11.19 -0.14
CA CYS A 117 16.47 -11.44 1.03
C CYS A 117 16.66 -10.37 2.12
N ALA A 118 17.90 -9.97 2.41
CA ALA A 118 18.16 -8.91 3.38
C ALA A 118 17.55 -7.57 2.92
N LEU A 119 17.67 -7.22 1.63
CA LEU A 119 17.04 -6.02 1.08
C LEU A 119 15.50 -6.10 1.11
N SER A 120 14.92 -7.30 0.92
CA SER A 120 13.49 -7.56 1.10
C SER A 120 13.01 -7.22 2.52
N ALA A 121 13.78 -7.61 3.54
CA ALA A 121 13.47 -7.25 4.92
C ALA A 121 13.51 -5.73 5.14
N VAL A 122 14.49 -5.04 4.54
CA VAL A 122 14.59 -3.57 4.62
C VAL A 122 13.41 -2.89 3.92
N PHE A 123 12.93 -3.42 2.78
CA PHE A 123 11.69 -2.96 2.16
C PHE A 123 10.49 -3.12 3.09
N GLY A 124 10.38 -4.23 3.81
CA GLY A 124 9.32 -4.42 4.80
C GLY A 124 9.38 -3.35 5.92
N VAL A 125 10.58 -3.04 6.42
CA VAL A 125 10.77 -1.95 7.39
C VAL A 125 10.40 -0.59 6.78
N ALA A 126 10.80 -0.32 5.54
CA ALA A 126 10.47 0.92 4.83
C ALA A 126 8.96 1.11 4.70
N ASP A 127 8.25 0.07 4.25
CA ASP A 127 6.80 0.09 4.08
C ASP A 127 6.07 0.30 5.40
N GLY A 128 6.46 -0.43 6.45
CA GLY A 128 5.83 -0.29 7.76
C GLY A 128 6.02 1.11 8.38
N ASN A 129 7.08 1.82 7.98
CA ASN A 129 7.24 3.23 8.28
C ASN A 129 6.26 4.08 7.48
N VAL A 130 6.22 3.96 6.15
CA VAL A 130 5.46 4.86 5.28
C VAL A 130 3.96 4.62 5.32
N GLU A 131 3.50 3.38 5.16
CA GLU A 131 2.08 3.05 4.92
C GLU A 131 1.20 3.57 6.06
N GLY A 132 1.46 3.15 7.30
CA GLY A 132 0.70 3.60 8.46
C GLY A 132 0.90 5.09 8.76
N GLY A 133 2.09 5.64 8.52
CA GLY A 133 2.39 7.04 8.78
C GLY A 133 1.64 7.98 7.83
N MET A 134 1.59 7.66 6.55
CA MET A 134 0.85 8.40 5.53
C MET A 134 -0.66 8.20 5.68
N ILE A 135 -1.15 6.97 5.81
CA ILE A 135 -2.60 6.73 5.95
C ILE A 135 -3.15 7.39 7.21
N GLY A 136 -2.41 7.32 8.32
CA GLY A 136 -2.77 8.04 9.54
C GLY A 136 -2.82 9.57 9.34
N ASP A 137 -1.78 10.17 8.76
CA ASP A 137 -1.73 11.62 8.51
C ASP A 137 -2.88 12.07 7.59
N LEU A 138 -3.17 11.30 6.54
CA LEU A 138 -4.23 11.61 5.58
C LEU A 138 -5.64 11.37 6.14
N SER A 139 -5.80 10.54 7.18
CA SER A 139 -7.10 10.20 7.77
C SER A 139 -7.80 11.38 8.44
N PHE A 140 -7.05 12.41 8.87
CA PHE A 140 -7.63 13.64 9.43
C PHE A 140 -7.75 14.80 8.44
N MET A 141 -7.37 14.57 7.18
CA MET A 141 -7.47 15.58 6.11
C MET A 141 -8.78 15.40 5.33
N GLN A 142 -8.76 15.65 4.01
CA GLN A 142 -9.88 15.36 3.13
C GLN A 142 -9.86 13.87 2.72
N PRO A 143 -11.02 13.18 2.70
CA PRO A 143 -11.11 11.81 2.21
C PRO A 143 -10.50 11.61 0.81
N GLU A 144 -10.57 12.63 -0.04
CA GLU A 144 -9.99 12.60 -1.38
C GLU A 144 -8.46 12.48 -1.38
N PHE A 145 -7.77 12.96 -0.34
CA PHE A 145 -6.31 12.80 -0.23
C PHE A 145 -5.94 11.36 0.13
N LEU A 146 -6.63 10.79 1.12
CA LEU A 146 -6.48 9.38 1.51
C LEU A 146 -6.82 8.47 0.32
N GLN A 147 -7.92 8.74 -0.37
CA GLN A 147 -8.33 7.99 -1.55
C GLN A 147 -7.32 8.14 -2.70
N SER A 148 -6.76 9.34 -2.92
CA SER A 148 -5.72 9.55 -3.94
C SER A 148 -4.45 8.74 -3.63
N PHE A 149 -4.03 8.71 -2.36
CA PHE A 149 -2.92 7.88 -1.90
C PHE A 149 -3.19 6.39 -2.09
N LEU A 150 -4.38 5.91 -1.70
CA LEU A 150 -4.79 4.52 -1.91
C LEU A 150 -4.91 4.19 -3.41
N ALA A 151 -5.32 5.12 -4.27
CA ALA A 151 -5.31 4.93 -5.72
C ALA A 151 -3.88 4.85 -6.26
N GLY A 152 -2.94 5.62 -5.67
CA GLY A 152 -1.50 5.48 -5.91
C GLY A 152 -0.99 4.06 -5.63
N PHE A 153 -1.43 3.43 -4.54
CA PHE A 153 -1.10 2.04 -4.22
C PHE A 153 -1.46 1.09 -5.36
N ALA A 154 -2.71 1.12 -5.84
CA ALA A 154 -3.14 0.28 -6.96
C ALA A 154 -2.45 0.64 -8.28
N ALA A 155 -2.21 1.92 -8.51
CA ALA A 155 -1.52 2.38 -9.71
C ALA A 155 -0.10 1.83 -9.78
N SER A 156 0.58 1.62 -8.65
CA SER A 156 1.89 0.96 -8.65
C SER A 156 1.82 -0.42 -9.31
N GLY A 157 0.81 -1.24 -8.99
CA GLY A 157 0.59 -2.55 -9.60
C GLY A 157 0.26 -2.49 -11.09
N VAL A 158 -0.52 -1.50 -11.52
CA VAL A 158 -0.80 -1.27 -12.96
C VAL A 158 0.47 -0.87 -13.70
N LEU A 159 1.27 0.04 -13.14
CA LEU A 159 2.53 0.49 -13.74
C LEU A 159 3.54 -0.66 -13.82
N THR A 160 3.70 -1.46 -12.76
CA THR A 160 4.60 -2.61 -12.80
C THR A 160 4.12 -3.65 -13.80
N SER A 161 2.82 -3.92 -13.88
CA SER A 161 2.24 -4.84 -14.88
C SER A 161 2.49 -4.35 -16.31
N ALA A 162 2.27 -3.06 -16.57
CA ALA A 162 2.51 -2.46 -17.89
C ALA A 162 4.00 -2.49 -18.26
N LEU A 163 4.88 -2.07 -17.34
CA LEU A 163 6.34 -2.13 -17.54
C LEU A 163 6.80 -3.56 -17.79
N ARG A 164 6.20 -4.54 -17.12
CA ARG A 164 6.52 -5.96 -17.33
C ARG A 164 6.11 -6.47 -18.69
N LEU A 165 4.89 -6.15 -19.14
CA LEU A 165 4.42 -6.52 -20.47
C LEU A 165 5.30 -5.88 -21.56
N ILE A 166 5.65 -4.60 -21.40
CA ILE A 166 6.53 -3.86 -22.33
C ILE A 166 7.94 -4.45 -22.33
N THR A 167 8.55 -4.68 -21.17
CA THR A 167 9.91 -5.22 -21.07
C THR A 167 9.99 -6.65 -21.59
N LYS A 168 9.00 -7.50 -21.30
CA LYS A 168 8.91 -8.84 -21.90
C LYS A 168 8.87 -8.72 -23.43
N ALA A 169 7.93 -7.95 -23.99
CA ALA A 169 7.82 -7.79 -25.44
C ALA A 169 9.08 -7.17 -26.09
N ALA A 170 9.73 -6.20 -25.45
CA ALA A 170 10.88 -5.49 -25.99
C ALA A 170 12.18 -6.31 -25.92
N PHE A 171 12.35 -7.14 -24.89
CA PHE A 171 13.62 -7.83 -24.62
C PHE A 171 13.58 -9.35 -24.85
N GLU A 172 12.44 -9.95 -25.19
CA GLU A 172 12.28 -11.41 -25.40
C GLU A 172 13.31 -11.99 -26.39
N ASN A 173 13.66 -11.24 -27.44
CA ASN A 173 14.61 -11.68 -28.48
C ASN A 173 16.04 -11.18 -28.28
N SER A 174 16.36 -10.56 -27.14
CA SER A 174 17.66 -9.93 -26.90
C SER A 174 18.58 -10.79 -26.04
N LYS A 175 19.89 -10.78 -26.35
CA LYS A 175 20.92 -11.36 -25.46
C LYS A 175 20.90 -10.62 -24.11
N ASP A 176 20.79 -11.37 -23.02
CA ASP A 176 20.62 -10.89 -21.64
C ASP A 176 19.37 -10.02 -21.44
N GLY A 177 18.31 -10.28 -22.19
CA GLY A 177 17.08 -9.48 -22.16
C GLY A 177 16.44 -9.36 -20.78
N LEU A 178 16.42 -10.45 -20.01
CA LEU A 178 15.90 -10.48 -18.64
C LEU A 178 16.65 -9.50 -17.73
N ARG A 179 17.98 -9.52 -17.77
CA ARG A 179 18.82 -8.65 -16.95
C ARG A 179 18.68 -7.19 -17.37
N LYS A 180 18.65 -6.91 -18.68
CA LYS A 180 18.45 -5.54 -19.19
C LYS A 180 17.09 -4.98 -18.78
N GLY A 181 16.04 -5.79 -18.89
CA GLY A 181 14.69 -5.44 -18.41
C GLY A 181 14.68 -5.17 -16.92
N ALA A 182 15.29 -6.04 -16.10
CA ALA A 182 15.38 -5.87 -14.66
C ALA A 182 16.15 -4.61 -14.26
N ILE A 183 17.32 -4.34 -14.85
CA ILE A 183 18.12 -3.13 -14.57
C ILE A 183 17.34 -1.86 -14.94
N LEU A 184 16.72 -1.83 -16.13
CA LEU A 184 15.92 -0.68 -16.56
C LEU A 184 14.77 -0.42 -15.57
N PHE A 185 14.08 -1.48 -15.18
CA PHE A 185 12.92 -1.39 -14.32
C PHE A 185 13.30 -0.94 -12.90
N LEU A 186 14.35 -1.52 -12.32
CA LEU A 186 14.90 -1.10 -11.03
C LEU A 186 15.45 0.34 -11.05
N ALA A 187 16.03 0.78 -12.18
CA ALA A 187 16.49 2.17 -12.34
C ALA A 187 15.32 3.18 -12.34
N ILE A 188 14.25 2.88 -13.08
CA ILE A 188 13.01 3.69 -13.07
C ILE A 188 12.44 3.75 -11.66
N THR A 189 12.38 2.62 -10.97
CA THR A 189 11.90 2.49 -9.60
C THR A 189 12.73 3.34 -8.64
N CYS A 190 14.07 3.26 -8.73
CA CYS A 190 15.00 4.03 -7.90
C CYS A 190 14.80 5.55 -8.05
N LEU A 191 14.64 6.03 -9.29
CA LEU A 191 14.36 7.45 -9.56
C LEU A 191 12.99 7.88 -9.02
N PHE A 192 12.00 6.99 -9.10
CA PHE A 192 10.66 7.25 -8.56
C PHE A 192 10.66 7.32 -7.02
N GLU A 193 11.40 6.45 -6.35
CA GLU A 193 11.57 6.52 -4.88
C GLU A 193 12.30 7.79 -4.43
N LEU A 194 13.33 8.21 -5.17
CA LEU A 194 13.98 9.50 -4.93
C LEU A 194 12.99 10.65 -5.08
N LEU A 195 12.15 10.63 -6.12
CA LEU A 195 11.10 11.62 -6.31
C LEU A 195 10.13 11.62 -5.12
N CYS A 196 9.67 10.46 -4.63
CA CYS A 196 8.78 10.37 -3.47
C CYS A 196 9.41 10.96 -2.21
N LEU A 197 10.68 10.65 -1.94
CA LEU A 197 11.45 11.23 -0.84
C LEU A 197 11.50 12.76 -0.94
N LEU A 198 11.82 13.31 -2.11
CA LEU A 198 11.90 14.76 -2.33
C LEU A 198 10.53 15.43 -2.22
N LEU A 199 9.48 14.81 -2.77
CA LEU A 199 8.12 15.31 -2.69
C LEU A 199 7.63 15.37 -1.25
N TYR A 200 7.82 14.31 -0.46
CA TYR A 200 7.42 14.30 0.95
C TYR A 200 8.25 15.27 1.79
N ALA A 201 9.57 15.32 1.58
CA ALA A 201 10.45 16.17 2.36
C ALA A 201 10.23 17.66 2.09
N TYR A 202 10.05 18.07 0.84
CA TYR A 202 10.12 19.48 0.45
C TYR A 202 8.82 20.08 -0.08
N VAL A 203 7.95 19.28 -0.71
CA VAL A 203 6.74 19.79 -1.39
C VAL A 203 5.51 19.63 -0.50
N PHE A 204 5.21 18.40 -0.06
CA PHE A 204 4.02 18.06 0.71
C PHE A 204 3.78 18.94 1.95
N PRO A 205 4.75 19.16 2.87
CA PRO A 205 4.55 20.00 4.05
C PRO A 205 4.34 21.49 3.74
N LYS A 206 4.69 21.94 2.52
CA LYS A 206 4.58 23.34 2.11
C LYS A 206 3.24 23.68 1.47
N LEU A 207 2.41 22.67 1.15
CA LEU A 207 1.10 22.89 0.54
C LEU A 207 0.13 23.56 1.53
N PRO A 208 -0.56 24.65 1.16
CA PRO A 208 -1.43 25.40 2.07
C PRO A 208 -2.51 24.55 2.74
N ILE A 209 -3.20 23.70 1.97
CA ILE A 209 -4.23 22.80 2.48
C ILE A 209 -3.68 21.76 3.46
N VAL A 210 -2.47 21.23 3.23
CA VAL A 210 -1.82 20.27 4.13
C VAL A 210 -1.42 20.94 5.44
N LYS A 211 -0.88 22.17 5.38
CA LYS A 211 -0.59 22.97 6.57
C LYS A 211 -1.84 23.21 7.40
N TYR A 212 -2.95 23.58 6.76
CA TYR A 212 -4.22 23.81 7.43
C TYR A 212 -4.66 22.59 8.25
N TYR A 213 -4.72 21.40 7.64
CA TYR A 213 -5.15 20.19 8.36
C TYR A 213 -4.18 19.77 9.47
N ARG A 214 -2.87 19.91 9.25
CA ARG A 214 -1.87 19.65 10.29
C ARG A 214 -1.95 20.65 11.45
N SER A 215 -2.21 21.93 11.18
CA SER A 215 -2.44 22.95 12.21
C SER A 215 -3.72 22.66 13.00
N LYS A 216 -4.79 22.25 12.31
CA LYS A 216 -6.04 21.81 12.95
C LYS A 216 -5.79 20.61 13.88
N ALA A 217 -5.12 19.57 13.39
CA ALA A 217 -4.80 18.39 14.20
C ALA A 217 -3.93 18.76 15.42
N ALA A 218 -2.98 19.68 15.28
CA ALA A 218 -2.19 20.19 16.41
C ALA A 218 -3.06 20.92 17.44
N SER A 219 -4.01 21.76 17.00
CA SER A 219 -4.96 22.43 17.90
C SER A 219 -5.89 21.46 18.64
N GLU A 220 -6.11 20.28 18.09
CA GLU A 220 -6.87 19.17 18.70
C GLU A 220 -5.99 18.26 19.58
N GLY A 221 -4.72 18.62 19.81
CA GLY A 221 -3.80 17.90 20.71
C GLY A 221 -2.83 16.94 20.04
N SER A 222 -2.72 16.95 18.70
CA SER A 222 -1.78 16.07 17.99
C SER A 222 -0.33 16.55 18.14
N LYS A 223 0.52 15.69 18.70
CA LYS A 223 1.98 15.91 18.80
C LYS A 223 2.76 15.39 17.60
N THR A 224 2.12 14.60 16.73
CA THR A 224 2.78 13.87 15.64
C THR A 224 3.18 14.79 14.48
N VAL A 225 2.47 15.91 14.34
CA VAL A 225 2.57 16.87 13.22
C VAL A 225 3.54 18.04 13.47
N SER A 226 4.13 18.16 14.66
CA SER A 226 4.91 19.36 15.04
C SER A 226 6.12 19.62 14.14
N ALA A 227 6.87 18.57 13.76
CA ALA A 227 8.00 18.74 12.84
C ALA A 227 7.57 19.03 11.40
N ASP A 228 6.39 18.55 11.00
CA ASP A 228 5.81 18.84 9.70
C ASP A 228 5.36 20.29 9.58
N LEU A 229 4.77 20.85 10.64
CA LEU A 229 4.44 22.27 10.72
C LEU A 229 5.70 23.14 10.64
N ALA A 230 6.74 22.78 11.41
CA ALA A 230 8.03 23.48 11.36
C ALA A 230 8.63 23.47 9.93
N ALA A 231 8.61 22.32 9.25
CA ALA A 231 9.06 22.21 7.87
C ALA A 231 8.19 23.00 6.87
N GLY A 232 6.91 23.17 7.18
CA GLY A 232 5.99 24.06 6.46
C GLY A 232 6.20 25.55 6.76
N GLY A 233 7.15 25.92 7.61
CA GLY A 233 7.41 27.31 8.02
C GLY A 233 6.43 27.83 9.08
N ILE A 234 5.67 26.95 9.72
CA ILE A 234 4.81 27.28 10.86
C ILE A 234 5.55 26.84 12.12
N GLN A 235 6.14 27.79 12.84
CA GLN A 235 6.61 27.51 14.19
C GLN A 235 5.38 27.28 15.06
N THR A 236 5.31 26.11 15.73
CA THR A 236 4.24 25.80 16.68
C THR A 236 4.09 26.96 17.64
N VAL A 237 2.94 27.61 17.59
CA VAL A 237 2.58 28.67 18.54
C VAL A 237 2.42 27.99 19.89
N SER A 238 3.50 27.92 20.67
CA SER A 238 3.50 27.57 22.10
C SER A 238 2.58 28.47 22.95
N GLN A 239 1.88 29.44 22.34
CA GLN A 239 0.92 30.31 23.02
C GLN A 239 -0.53 29.77 23.04
N GLN A 240 -0.86 28.69 22.29
CA GLN A 240 -2.21 28.09 22.34
C GLN A 240 -2.35 26.92 23.32
N GLU A 241 -1.27 26.18 23.61
CA GLU A 241 -1.28 25.10 24.62
C GLU A 241 -1.67 25.61 26.02
N ALA A 242 -1.46 26.91 26.30
CA ALA A 242 -1.79 27.53 27.58
C ALA A 242 -3.27 27.96 27.73
N LYS A 243 -4.11 27.83 26.68
CA LYS A 243 -5.52 28.30 26.69
C LYS A 243 -6.58 27.22 26.46
N ILE A 244 -6.19 25.97 26.21
CA ILE A 244 -7.13 24.88 25.91
C ILE A 244 -7.47 24.12 27.20
N ASP A 245 -8.76 23.98 27.49
CA ASP A 245 -9.26 23.22 28.64
C ASP A 245 -8.75 21.76 28.55
N PRO A 246 -8.10 21.20 29.60
CA PRO A 246 -7.62 19.82 29.62
C PRO A 246 -8.66 18.78 29.18
N LYS A 247 -9.97 19.04 29.43
CA LYS A 247 -11.07 18.17 28.98
C LYS A 247 -11.28 18.19 27.46
N GLN A 248 -10.94 19.27 26.77
CA GLN A 248 -11.06 19.34 25.31
C GLN A 248 -9.95 18.56 24.59
N LEU A 249 -8.81 18.34 25.26
CA LEU A 249 -7.68 17.53 24.78
C LEU A 249 -7.82 16.03 25.11
N GLU A 250 -8.90 15.63 25.79
CA GLU A 250 -9.15 14.22 26.07
C GLU A 250 -9.32 13.46 24.75
N ARG A 251 -8.43 12.48 24.56
CA ARG A 251 -8.27 11.66 23.36
C ARG A 251 -8.51 10.21 23.76
N LEU A 252 -9.32 9.50 22.99
CA LEU A 252 -9.50 8.06 23.17
C LEU A 252 -8.18 7.31 22.97
N SER A 253 -7.94 6.32 23.82
CA SER A 253 -6.80 5.42 23.66
C SER A 253 -6.96 4.58 22.39
N THR A 254 -5.84 4.12 21.82
CA THR A 254 -5.84 3.24 20.64
C THR A 254 -6.69 1.98 20.86
N LYS A 255 -6.72 1.47 22.11
CA LYS A 255 -7.54 0.31 22.48
C LYS A 255 -9.04 0.62 22.44
N GLU A 256 -9.46 1.77 22.95
CA GLU A 256 -10.88 2.20 22.88
C GLU A 256 -11.31 2.46 21.44
N LEU A 257 -10.45 3.11 20.64
CA LEU A 257 -10.70 3.33 19.21
C LEU A 257 -10.86 2.00 18.46
N LEU A 258 -10.02 1.02 18.74
CA LEU A 258 -10.15 -0.32 18.18
C LEU A 258 -11.45 -1.00 18.60
N LEU A 259 -11.82 -0.94 19.88
CA LEU A 259 -13.06 -1.56 20.38
C LEU A 259 -14.31 -0.93 19.73
N GLN A 260 -14.32 0.38 19.51
CA GLN A 260 -15.44 1.09 18.86
C GLN A 260 -15.52 0.86 17.34
N ASN A 261 -14.43 0.42 16.70
CA ASN A 261 -14.31 0.25 15.25
C ASN A 261 -13.81 -1.15 14.88
N ILE A 262 -14.10 -2.14 15.73
CA ILE A 262 -13.63 -3.51 15.54
C ILE A 262 -14.23 -4.15 14.29
N ASP A 263 -15.44 -3.74 13.93
CA ASP A 263 -16.11 -4.09 12.67
C ASP A 263 -15.25 -3.67 11.47
N TYR A 264 -14.86 -2.39 11.39
CA TYR A 264 -14.00 -1.90 10.31
C TYR A 264 -12.62 -2.55 10.28
N ALA A 265 -12.04 -2.82 11.46
CA ALA A 265 -10.74 -3.48 11.56
C ALA A 265 -10.80 -4.94 11.05
N ILE A 266 -11.81 -5.70 11.47
CA ILE A 266 -12.04 -7.07 11.00
C ILE A 266 -12.38 -7.06 9.51
N ASP A 267 -13.23 -6.14 9.05
CA ASP A 267 -13.59 -5.96 7.65
C ASP A 267 -12.33 -5.75 6.78
N MET A 268 -11.41 -4.88 7.21
CA MET A 268 -10.14 -4.65 6.53
C MET A 268 -9.27 -5.91 6.50
N PHE A 269 -9.16 -6.60 7.63
CA PHE A 269 -8.43 -7.87 7.70
C PHE A 269 -9.01 -8.91 6.73
N LEU A 270 -10.32 -9.12 6.74
CA LEU A 270 -11.01 -10.11 5.90
C LEU A 270 -10.91 -9.78 4.41
N ILE A 271 -10.94 -8.49 4.02
CA ILE A 271 -10.71 -8.07 2.63
C ILE A 271 -9.38 -8.64 2.14
N TYR A 272 -8.31 -8.44 2.91
CA TYR A 272 -6.96 -8.82 2.48
C TYR A 272 -6.63 -10.29 2.72
N VAL A 273 -7.20 -10.94 3.75
CA VAL A 273 -7.10 -12.41 3.91
C VAL A 273 -7.60 -13.11 2.66
N LEU A 274 -8.79 -12.77 2.20
CA LEU A 274 -9.39 -13.41 1.04
C LEU A 274 -8.66 -13.05 -0.25
N THR A 275 -8.33 -11.78 -0.45
CA THR A 275 -7.64 -11.37 -1.68
C THR A 275 -6.30 -12.08 -1.78
N LEU A 276 -5.49 -12.09 -0.72
CA LEU A 276 -4.14 -12.63 -0.75
C LEU A 276 -4.09 -14.16 -0.62
N SER A 277 -5.20 -14.80 -0.23
CA SER A 277 -5.31 -16.26 -0.33
C SER A 277 -5.60 -16.74 -1.75
N ILE A 278 -5.92 -15.85 -2.70
CA ILE A 278 -6.19 -16.18 -4.11
C ILE A 278 -5.16 -15.50 -5.02
N PHE A 279 -5.01 -14.19 -4.89
CA PHE A 279 -4.09 -13.40 -5.71
C PHE A 279 -2.78 -13.14 -4.96
N PRO A 280 -1.60 -13.34 -5.58
CA PRO A 280 -1.39 -13.82 -6.94
C PRO A 280 -1.14 -15.34 -7.03
N GLY A 281 -0.92 -16.04 -5.92
CA GLY A 281 -0.38 -17.40 -5.90
C GLY A 281 -1.22 -18.41 -6.68
N PHE A 282 -2.51 -18.56 -6.35
CA PHE A 282 -3.43 -19.42 -7.11
C PHE A 282 -3.47 -19.10 -8.62
N LEU A 283 -3.27 -17.85 -9.03
CA LEU A 283 -3.30 -17.44 -10.44
C LEU A 283 -1.98 -17.74 -11.19
N TYR A 284 -0.89 -17.93 -10.46
CA TYR A 284 0.37 -18.42 -11.01
C TYR A 284 0.40 -19.95 -11.13
N GLU A 285 -0.40 -20.65 -10.33
CA GLU A 285 -0.57 -22.09 -10.45
C GLU A 285 -1.39 -22.40 -11.71
N ASP A 286 -0.87 -23.31 -12.55
CA ASP A 286 -1.40 -23.62 -13.88
C ASP A 286 -2.87 -24.13 -13.78
N THR A 287 -3.82 -23.19 -13.92
CA THR A 287 -5.27 -23.47 -13.85
C THR A 287 -5.79 -24.29 -15.04
N GLY A 288 -4.91 -24.89 -15.85
CA GLY A 288 -5.26 -25.81 -16.93
C GLY A 288 -4.90 -25.28 -18.32
N LYS A 289 -5.46 -25.89 -19.37
CA LYS A 289 -5.12 -25.55 -20.76
C LYS A 289 -5.63 -24.16 -21.15
N HIS A 290 -4.73 -23.18 -21.20
CA HIS A 290 -5.01 -21.82 -21.66
C HIS A 290 -4.28 -21.50 -22.98
N SER A 291 -4.88 -20.67 -23.84
CA SER A 291 -4.28 -20.30 -25.14
C SER A 291 -3.22 -19.19 -25.01
N LEU A 292 -3.16 -18.51 -23.87
CA LEU A 292 -2.25 -17.39 -23.61
C LEU A 292 -0.82 -17.83 -23.23
N GLY A 293 -0.56 -19.12 -23.01
CA GLY A 293 0.76 -19.65 -22.66
C GLY A 293 1.43 -18.87 -21.51
N SER A 294 2.68 -18.45 -21.71
CA SER A 294 3.46 -17.68 -20.72
C SER A 294 2.95 -16.25 -20.46
N TRP A 295 1.90 -15.81 -21.16
CA TRP A 295 1.24 -14.51 -20.94
C TRP A 295 0.04 -14.61 -20.01
N TYR A 296 -0.47 -15.81 -19.73
CA TYR A 296 -1.70 -16.01 -18.97
C TYR A 296 -1.67 -15.34 -17.59
N SER A 297 -0.71 -15.70 -16.74
CA SER A 297 -0.59 -15.12 -15.40
C SER A 297 -0.29 -13.61 -15.43
N LEU A 298 0.46 -13.13 -16.43
CA LEU A 298 0.70 -11.69 -16.61
C LEU A 298 -0.59 -10.93 -16.93
N VAL A 299 -1.45 -11.50 -17.78
CA VAL A 299 -2.76 -10.93 -18.09
C VAL A 299 -3.64 -10.94 -16.84
N LEU A 300 -3.72 -12.04 -16.10
CA LEU A 300 -4.50 -12.11 -14.86
C LEU A 300 -4.06 -11.06 -13.84
N VAL A 301 -2.75 -10.89 -13.64
CA VAL A 301 -2.20 -9.88 -12.73
C VAL A 301 -2.50 -8.46 -13.22
N ALA A 302 -2.33 -8.19 -14.51
CA ALA A 302 -2.66 -6.89 -15.09
C ALA A 302 -4.16 -6.56 -14.95
N MET A 303 -5.04 -7.55 -15.14
CA MET A 303 -6.48 -7.40 -14.99
C MET A 303 -6.85 -7.13 -13.52
N TYR A 304 -6.34 -7.92 -12.57
CA TYR A 304 -6.53 -7.65 -11.14
C TYR A 304 -6.14 -6.21 -10.77
N ASN A 305 -4.91 -5.80 -11.12
CA ASN A 305 -4.39 -4.48 -10.76
C ASN A 305 -5.19 -3.34 -11.40
N SER A 306 -5.62 -3.50 -12.66
CA SER A 306 -6.40 -2.50 -13.38
C SER A 306 -7.78 -2.32 -12.74
N TRP A 307 -8.44 -3.42 -12.40
CA TRP A 307 -9.76 -3.37 -11.76
C TRP A 307 -9.68 -2.96 -10.29
N ASP A 308 -8.61 -3.28 -9.56
CA ASP A 308 -8.35 -2.73 -8.22
C ASP A 308 -8.22 -1.20 -8.28
N LEU A 309 -7.46 -0.67 -9.25
CA LEU A 309 -7.34 0.77 -9.45
C LEU A 309 -8.69 1.42 -9.77
N ILE A 310 -9.47 0.84 -10.68
CA ILE A 310 -10.82 1.32 -11.00
C ILE A 310 -11.71 1.29 -9.75
N GLY A 311 -11.68 0.18 -8.99
CA GLY A 311 -12.43 0.01 -7.76
C GLY A 311 -12.16 1.09 -6.73
N ARG A 312 -10.91 1.54 -6.60
CA ARG A 312 -10.54 2.63 -5.67
C ARG A 312 -11.09 3.99 -6.07
N TYR A 313 -11.46 4.20 -7.33
CA TYR A 313 -12.08 5.45 -7.79
C TYR A 313 -13.62 5.44 -7.73
N ILE A 314 -14.26 4.26 -7.73
CA ILE A 314 -15.72 4.13 -7.63
C ILE A 314 -16.32 4.95 -6.47
N PRO A 315 -15.74 4.98 -5.25
CA PRO A 315 -16.26 5.77 -4.13
C PRO A 315 -16.31 7.30 -4.35
N LEU A 316 -15.69 7.83 -5.41
CA LEU A 316 -15.86 9.24 -5.79
C LEU A 316 -17.32 9.52 -6.22
N ILE A 317 -18.01 8.52 -6.75
CA ILE A 317 -19.42 8.60 -7.11
C ILE A 317 -20.24 8.37 -5.84
N LYS A 318 -20.63 9.46 -5.16
CA LYS A 318 -21.26 9.41 -3.83
C LYS A 318 -22.49 8.49 -3.73
N VAL A 319 -23.25 8.35 -4.81
CA VAL A 319 -24.49 7.53 -4.85
C VAL A 319 -24.19 6.03 -4.67
N ILE A 320 -23.05 5.56 -5.15
CA ILE A 320 -22.65 4.16 -5.09
C ILE A 320 -21.59 3.90 -4.02
N LYS A 321 -21.22 4.90 -3.23
CA LYS A 321 -20.29 4.72 -2.11
C LYS A 321 -21.01 4.04 -0.95
N LEU A 322 -20.51 2.88 -0.51
CA LEU A 322 -21.07 2.15 0.61
C LEU A 322 -20.49 2.67 1.92
N GLU A 323 -21.31 3.38 2.69
CA GLU A 323 -20.92 3.94 4.01
C GLU A 323 -21.61 3.23 5.19
N SER A 324 -22.57 2.35 4.92
CA SER A 324 -23.25 1.56 5.94
C SER A 324 -22.30 0.51 6.52
N ARG A 325 -22.00 0.58 7.83
CA ARG A 325 -21.19 -0.41 8.57
C ARG A 325 -21.66 -1.84 8.29
N LYS A 326 -22.95 -2.11 8.51
CA LYS A 326 -23.55 -3.44 8.25
C LYS A 326 -23.44 -3.83 6.77
N GLY A 327 -23.66 -2.87 5.87
CA GLY A 327 -23.55 -3.10 4.43
C GLY A 327 -22.13 -3.50 4.02
N LEU A 328 -21.12 -2.83 4.57
CA LEU A 328 -19.70 -3.14 4.33
C LEU A 328 -19.38 -4.56 4.80
N THR A 329 -19.71 -4.90 6.03
CA THR A 329 -19.47 -6.24 6.58
C THR A 329 -20.16 -7.33 5.74
N ILE A 330 -21.42 -7.13 5.35
CA ILE A 330 -22.14 -8.09 4.48
C ILE A 330 -21.46 -8.21 3.12
N ALA A 331 -21.10 -7.10 2.48
CA ALA A 331 -20.41 -7.11 1.19
C ALA A 331 -19.06 -7.83 1.28
N ILE A 332 -18.28 -7.61 2.34
CA ILE A 332 -16.97 -8.22 2.56
C ILE A 332 -17.10 -9.72 2.83
N LEU A 333 -18.03 -10.14 3.69
CA LEU A 333 -18.31 -11.56 3.93
C LEU A 333 -18.79 -12.26 2.66
N SER A 334 -19.59 -11.60 1.82
CA SER A 334 -20.05 -12.18 0.55
C SER A 334 -18.90 -12.46 -0.42
N ARG A 335 -17.78 -11.74 -0.33
CA ARG A 335 -16.59 -11.99 -1.17
C ARG A 335 -16.03 -13.41 -0.94
N PHE A 336 -16.24 -14.04 0.21
CA PHE A 336 -15.76 -15.42 0.42
C PHE A 336 -16.39 -16.44 -0.53
N LEU A 337 -17.48 -16.08 -1.23
CA LEU A 337 -18.01 -16.85 -2.37
C LEU A 337 -17.05 -16.90 -3.57
N PHE A 338 -16.03 -16.05 -3.62
CA PHE A 338 -14.96 -16.15 -4.61
C PHE A 338 -14.17 -17.44 -4.46
N VAL A 339 -13.93 -17.95 -3.24
CA VAL A 339 -13.16 -19.19 -3.04
C VAL A 339 -13.76 -20.37 -3.82
N PRO A 340 -15.04 -20.76 -3.63
CA PRO A 340 -15.64 -21.80 -4.45
C PRO A 340 -15.72 -21.40 -5.93
N ALA A 341 -15.99 -20.13 -6.26
CA ALA A 341 -16.07 -19.69 -7.65
C ALA A 341 -14.75 -19.88 -8.42
N PHE A 342 -13.60 -19.52 -7.82
CA PHE A 342 -12.27 -19.75 -8.38
C PHE A 342 -11.96 -21.25 -8.51
N TYR A 343 -12.30 -22.05 -7.49
CA TYR A 343 -12.13 -23.51 -7.55
C TYR A 343 -12.92 -24.14 -8.71
N PHE A 344 -14.21 -23.80 -8.86
CA PHE A 344 -15.04 -24.31 -9.95
C PHE A 344 -14.53 -23.83 -11.31
N THR A 345 -14.10 -22.58 -11.41
CA THR A 345 -13.61 -22.01 -12.67
C THR A 345 -12.28 -22.63 -13.10
N ALA A 346 -11.36 -22.92 -12.18
CA ALA A 346 -10.12 -23.63 -12.54
C ALA A 346 -10.37 -25.06 -13.04
N LYS A 347 -11.45 -25.72 -12.59
CA LYS A 347 -11.75 -27.10 -13.00
C LYS A 347 -12.60 -27.19 -14.27
N TYR A 348 -13.52 -26.26 -14.47
CA TYR A 348 -14.56 -26.36 -15.50
C TYR A 348 -14.67 -25.11 -16.39
N GLY A 349 -14.09 -23.99 -15.98
CA GLY A 349 -14.15 -22.73 -16.71
C GLY A 349 -13.04 -22.61 -17.75
N ASP A 350 -13.25 -21.71 -18.70
CA ASP A 350 -12.20 -21.28 -19.62
C ASP A 350 -11.40 -20.09 -19.06
N GLN A 351 -10.33 -19.71 -19.76
CA GLN A 351 -9.48 -18.58 -19.42
C GLN A 351 -10.25 -17.23 -19.33
N GLY A 352 -11.34 -17.07 -20.07
CA GLY A 352 -12.17 -15.86 -20.06
C GLY A 352 -12.93 -15.70 -18.75
N TRP A 353 -13.49 -16.79 -18.23
CA TRP A 353 -14.11 -16.80 -16.90
C TRP A 353 -13.12 -16.53 -15.78
N MET A 354 -11.90 -17.08 -15.88
CA MET A 354 -10.86 -16.78 -14.89
C MET A 354 -10.50 -15.29 -14.91
N ILE A 355 -10.28 -14.70 -16.09
CA ILE A 355 -10.04 -13.26 -16.25
C ILE A 355 -11.18 -12.43 -15.66
N ALA A 356 -12.44 -12.83 -15.88
CA ALA A 356 -13.60 -12.14 -15.33
C ALA A 356 -13.63 -12.20 -13.80
N LEU A 357 -13.44 -13.37 -13.19
CA LEU A 357 -13.40 -13.50 -11.72
C LEU A 357 -12.25 -12.70 -11.10
N THR A 358 -11.05 -12.75 -11.69
CA THR A 358 -9.89 -11.98 -11.24
C THR A 358 -10.14 -10.46 -11.33
N SER A 359 -10.84 -10.02 -12.38
CA SER A 359 -11.27 -8.62 -12.54
C SER A 359 -12.23 -8.19 -11.44
N ILE A 360 -13.26 -8.99 -11.14
CA ILE A 360 -14.24 -8.70 -10.09
C ILE A 360 -13.59 -8.75 -8.70
N LEU A 361 -12.63 -9.67 -8.48
CA LEU A 361 -11.84 -9.74 -7.26
C LEU A 361 -11.08 -8.42 -7.03
N GLY A 362 -10.37 -7.91 -8.04
CA GLY A 362 -9.68 -6.63 -7.98
C GLY A 362 -10.65 -5.47 -7.74
N LEU A 363 -11.73 -5.38 -8.51
CA LEU A 363 -12.75 -4.34 -8.38
C LEU A 363 -13.33 -4.26 -6.95
N SER A 364 -13.73 -5.40 -6.39
CA SER A 364 -14.29 -5.48 -5.05
C SER A 364 -13.26 -5.16 -3.96
N ASN A 365 -12.01 -5.59 -4.14
CA ASN A 365 -10.90 -5.29 -3.22
C ASN A 365 -10.71 -3.77 -3.10
N GLY A 366 -10.47 -3.09 -4.23
CA GLY A 366 -10.19 -1.65 -4.24
C GLY A 366 -11.36 -0.82 -3.73
N TYR A 367 -12.58 -1.16 -4.16
CA TYR A 367 -13.79 -0.46 -3.76
C TYR A 367 -14.05 -0.53 -2.24
N LEU A 368 -14.02 -1.74 -1.66
CA LEU A 368 -14.32 -1.92 -0.25
C LEU A 368 -13.22 -1.38 0.65
N THR A 369 -11.94 -1.50 0.27
CA THR A 369 -10.81 -0.91 0.98
C THR A 369 -10.98 0.60 1.14
N VAL A 370 -11.29 1.33 0.06
CA VAL A 370 -11.50 2.79 0.13
C VAL A 370 -12.75 3.13 0.94
N CYS A 371 -13.82 2.36 0.82
CA CYS A 371 -15.03 2.59 1.62
C CYS A 371 -14.76 2.48 3.12
N VAL A 372 -14.01 1.46 3.56
CA VAL A 372 -13.63 1.29 4.97
C VAL A 372 -12.71 2.43 5.44
N PHE A 373 -11.60 2.68 4.73
CA PHE A 373 -10.62 3.71 5.12
C PHE A 373 -11.20 5.12 5.17
N THR A 374 -12.16 5.44 4.30
CA THR A 374 -12.79 6.79 4.29
C THR A 374 -13.99 6.92 5.21
N SER A 375 -14.55 5.81 5.72
CA SER A 375 -15.72 5.81 6.60
C SER A 375 -15.34 5.68 8.07
N ALA A 376 -14.35 4.86 8.41
CA ALA A 376 -13.96 4.59 9.78
C ALA A 376 -13.48 5.83 10.56
N PRO A 377 -12.63 6.72 10.02
CA PRO A 377 -12.16 7.91 10.75
C PRO A 377 -13.22 9.01 10.91
N LYS A 378 -14.40 8.91 10.29
CA LYS A 378 -15.40 9.98 10.38
C LYS A 378 -15.93 10.12 11.80
N GLY A 379 -16.05 11.36 12.26
CA GLY A 379 -16.61 11.70 13.58
C GLY A 379 -15.60 11.73 14.73
N TYR A 380 -14.33 11.39 14.47
CA TYR A 380 -13.23 11.46 15.43
C TYR A 380 -12.40 12.75 15.28
N LYS A 381 -11.64 13.12 16.33
CA LYS A 381 -10.67 14.23 16.26
C LYS A 381 -9.43 13.82 15.47
N GLY A 382 -8.65 14.77 14.98
CA GLY A 382 -7.44 14.53 14.18
C GLY A 382 -6.44 13.52 14.76
N PRO A 383 -6.08 13.61 16.06
CA PRO A 383 -5.21 12.59 16.69
C PRO A 383 -5.81 11.18 16.69
N GLU A 384 -7.12 11.06 16.85
CA GLU A 384 -7.84 9.78 16.88
C GLU A 384 -8.00 9.20 15.47
N GLN A 385 -8.26 10.06 14.49
CA GLN A 385 -8.26 9.71 13.07
C GLN A 385 -6.90 9.19 12.62
N ASN A 386 -5.80 9.81 13.08
CA ASN A 386 -4.44 9.34 12.82
C ASN A 386 -4.20 7.94 13.40
N ALA A 387 -4.55 7.73 14.67
CA ALA A 387 -4.44 6.41 15.29
C ALA A 387 -5.30 5.35 14.59
N LEU A 388 -6.55 5.68 14.26
CA LEU A 388 -7.45 4.73 13.61
C LEU A 388 -6.94 4.35 12.22
N GLY A 389 -6.38 5.30 11.46
CA GLY A 389 -5.69 5.01 10.20
C GLY A 389 -4.56 4.00 10.38
N ASN A 390 -3.71 4.17 11.40
CA ASN A 390 -2.63 3.22 11.72
C ASN A 390 -3.17 1.83 12.12
N VAL A 391 -4.23 1.79 12.94
CA VAL A 391 -4.89 0.54 13.34
C VAL A 391 -5.43 -0.20 12.12
N LEU A 392 -6.10 0.48 11.20
CA LEU A 392 -6.64 -0.14 9.99
C LEU A 392 -5.52 -0.70 9.10
N VAL A 393 -4.39 0.00 8.97
CA VAL A 393 -3.21 -0.51 8.26
C VAL A 393 -2.64 -1.75 8.93
N LEU A 394 -2.58 -1.79 10.27
CA LEU A 394 -2.14 -2.99 10.99
C LEU A 394 -3.02 -4.21 10.68
N PHE A 395 -4.34 -4.02 10.63
CA PHE A 395 -5.28 -5.10 10.28
C PHE A 395 -5.21 -5.48 8.80
N LEU A 396 -5.00 -4.51 7.90
CA LEU A 396 -4.71 -4.74 6.49
C LEU A 396 -3.49 -5.65 6.34
N LEU A 397 -2.36 -5.30 6.96
CA LEU A 397 -1.12 -6.05 6.87
C LEU A 397 -1.20 -7.42 7.56
N GLY A 398 -1.96 -7.52 8.65
CA GLY A 398 -2.28 -8.81 9.27
C GLY A 398 -3.11 -9.70 8.34
N GLY A 399 -4.03 -9.10 7.59
CA GLY A 399 -4.81 -9.78 6.57
C GLY A 399 -3.96 -10.26 5.41
N ILE A 400 -3.05 -9.42 4.90
CA ILE A 400 -2.05 -9.80 3.89
C ILE A 400 -1.21 -10.97 4.38
N PHE A 401 -0.65 -10.88 5.60
CA PHE A 401 0.17 -11.95 6.17
C PHE A 401 -0.57 -13.28 6.27
N SER A 402 -1.80 -13.25 6.80
CA SER A 402 -2.62 -14.45 6.94
C SER A 402 -3.07 -15.01 5.60
N GLY A 403 -3.46 -14.15 4.66
CA GLY A 403 -3.84 -14.52 3.29
C GLY A 403 -2.70 -15.20 2.54
N SER A 404 -1.50 -14.64 2.59
CA SER A 404 -0.29 -15.22 1.98
C SER A 404 0.09 -16.60 2.54
N ILE A 405 -0.28 -16.90 3.79
CA ILE A 405 -0.12 -18.25 4.37
C ILE A 405 -1.20 -19.19 3.84
N LEU A 406 -2.46 -18.72 3.79
CA LEU A 406 -3.60 -19.51 3.30
C LEU A 406 -3.51 -19.82 1.80
N ASP A 407 -2.83 -18.99 1.01
CA ASP A 407 -2.57 -19.24 -0.41
C ASP A 407 -1.92 -20.61 -0.66
N TRP A 408 -1.06 -21.07 0.26
CA TRP A 408 -0.43 -22.39 0.19
C TRP A 408 -1.42 -23.56 0.25
N LEU A 409 -2.62 -23.35 0.80
CA LEU A 409 -3.64 -24.40 0.88
C LEU A 409 -4.12 -24.83 -0.50
N TRP A 410 -4.02 -23.97 -1.52
CA TRP A 410 -4.35 -24.33 -2.91
C TRP A 410 -3.40 -25.35 -3.52
N LEU A 411 -2.21 -25.51 -2.94
CA LEU A 411 -1.19 -26.46 -3.39
C LEU A 411 -1.40 -27.87 -2.80
N ILE A 412 -2.23 -28.01 -1.77
CA ILE A 412 -2.46 -29.30 -1.12
C ILE A 412 -3.21 -30.23 -2.08
N GLY A 413 -2.60 -31.37 -2.40
CA GLY A 413 -3.19 -32.39 -3.29
C GLY A 413 -2.87 -32.19 -4.77
N GLN A 414 -2.21 -31.10 -5.15
CA GLN A 414 -1.52 -30.96 -6.42
C GLN A 414 -0.18 -31.71 -6.23
N GLY A 415 0.02 -32.86 -6.88
CA GLY A 415 1.26 -33.64 -6.71
C GLY A 415 2.44 -32.89 -7.33
N TRP A 416 3.32 -32.32 -6.50
CA TRP A 416 4.58 -31.67 -6.91
C TRP A 416 5.77 -32.59 -6.65
#